data_AF-A0A5P0ZW28-F1
#
_entry.id   AF-A0A5P0ZW28-F1
#
_cell.length_a   1.000
_cell.length_b   1.000
_cell.length_c   1.000
_cell.angle_alpha   90.00
_cell.angle_beta   90.00
_cell.angle_gamma   90.00
#
_symmetry.space_group_name_H-M   'P 1'
#
loop_
_entity.id
_entity.type
_entity.pdbx_description
1 polymer ?
#
loop_
_entity_poly.entity_id
_entity_poly.type
_entity_poly.pdbx_seq_one_letter_code
_entity_poly.pdbx_strand_id
1 'polypeptide(L)'
;MKPNFVSILSTVEVVIASVVLSASHNIKIAVIGWLLFFLWNLLDGVDGNIARLKKISTDLGSVYDAMSGYAAMFLFFFSAGIYAFNISDSKYAYIQIIIGAISGMSELFPRLVMHKAKNEVGNVSNIKSVSNKSEFGFTKKVALNVTSISGLVQPILLFCILFSVTNWFNYFYCVVNVMIMLVSIYKILK
;
A
#
# COMPACT_ATOMS: atom_id res chain seq x y z
N MET A 1 -10.58 24.78 3.80
CA MET A 1 -9.75 24.12 2.76
C MET A 1 -10.65 23.22 1.93
N LYS A 2 -10.58 23.27 0.59
CA LYS A 2 -11.35 22.36 -0.27
C LYS A 2 -10.76 20.95 -0.13
N PRO A 3 -11.57 19.90 0.15
CA PRO A 3 -11.09 18.53 0.38
C PRO A 3 -10.12 18.00 -0.69
N ASN A 4 -10.36 18.35 -1.97
CA ASN A 4 -9.53 17.93 -3.10
C ASN A 4 -8.06 18.39 -3.01
N PHE A 5 -7.77 19.48 -2.29
CA PHE A 5 -6.39 19.96 -2.15
C PHE A 5 -5.56 19.03 -1.26
N VAL A 6 -6.16 18.46 -0.22
CA VAL A 6 -5.43 17.63 0.76
C VAL A 6 -5.12 16.25 0.18
N SER A 7 -6.03 15.67 -0.61
CA SER A 7 -5.78 14.39 -1.29
C SER A 7 -4.79 14.50 -2.47
N ILE A 8 -4.73 15.64 -3.16
CA ILE A 8 -3.65 15.91 -4.14
C ILE A 8 -2.31 16.06 -3.41
N LEU A 9 -2.30 16.76 -2.28
CA LEU A 9 -1.12 16.90 -1.45
C LEU A 9 -0.63 15.55 -0.93
N SER A 10 -1.52 14.65 -0.50
CA SER A 10 -1.14 13.30 -0.06
C SER A 10 -0.56 12.47 -1.20
N THR A 11 -1.05 12.62 -2.43
CA THR A 11 -0.48 11.92 -3.59
C THR A 11 0.93 12.44 -3.94
N VAL A 12 1.15 13.76 -3.84
CA VAL A 12 2.50 14.32 -4.03
C VAL A 12 3.45 13.85 -2.93
N GLU A 13 2.98 13.84 -1.69
CA GLU A 13 3.75 13.39 -0.52
C GLU A 13 4.23 11.94 -0.67
N VAL A 14 3.37 11.02 -1.13
CA VAL A 14 3.78 9.62 -1.29
C VAL A 14 4.81 9.43 -2.40
N VAL A 15 4.78 10.26 -3.44
CA VAL A 15 5.82 10.27 -4.48
C VAL A 15 7.14 10.76 -3.90
N ILE A 16 7.12 11.83 -3.09
CA ILE A 16 8.33 12.33 -2.41
C ILE A 16 8.91 11.25 -1.49
N ALA A 17 8.08 10.61 -0.68
CA ALA A 17 8.48 9.51 0.20
C ALA A 17 9.17 8.38 -0.58
N SER A 18 8.57 7.98 -1.69
CA SER A 18 9.10 6.96 -2.59
C SER A 18 10.46 7.35 -3.18
N VAL A 19 10.61 8.59 -3.65
CA VAL A 19 11.87 9.08 -4.23
C VAL A 19 12.97 9.10 -3.18
N VAL A 20 12.68 9.61 -1.97
CA VAL A 20 13.66 9.67 -0.89
C VAL A 20 14.11 8.27 -0.47
N LEU A 21 13.18 7.32 -0.29
CA LEU A 21 13.54 5.95 0.05
C LEU A 21 14.33 5.27 -1.09
N SER A 22 13.93 5.47 -2.34
CA SER A 22 14.62 4.89 -3.51
C SER A 22 16.03 5.47 -3.74
N ALA A 23 16.27 6.74 -3.40
CA ALA A 23 17.58 7.37 -3.52
C ALA A 23 18.50 7.07 -2.32
N SER A 24 18.02 6.32 -1.32
CA SER A 24 18.77 6.05 -0.10
C SER A 24 19.85 5.00 -0.33
N HIS A 25 21.08 5.32 0.11
CA HIS A 25 22.23 4.41 0.16
C HIS A 25 22.67 4.09 1.60
N ASN A 26 21.98 4.62 2.60
CA ASN A 26 22.29 4.40 4.01
C ASN A 26 21.02 4.39 4.85
N ILE A 27 21.12 3.86 6.07
CA ILE A 27 20.00 3.71 7.01
C ILE A 27 19.36 5.07 7.35
N LYS A 28 20.16 6.14 7.52
CA LYS A 28 19.65 7.45 7.95
C LYS A 28 18.67 8.04 6.95
N ILE A 29 19.03 8.07 5.66
CA ILE A 29 18.16 8.59 4.60
C ILE A 29 16.96 7.66 4.39
N ALA A 30 17.16 6.34 4.51
CA ALA A 30 16.07 5.37 4.39
C ALA A 30 15.01 5.55 5.49
N VAL A 31 15.43 5.84 6.72
CA VAL A 31 14.51 6.18 7.82
C VAL A 31 13.74 7.47 7.53
N ILE A 32 14.35 8.47 6.90
CA ILE A 32 13.65 9.68 6.47
C ILE A 32 12.60 9.34 5.40
N GLY A 33 12.95 8.55 4.37
CA GLY A 33 11.99 8.08 3.36
C GLY A 33 10.83 7.31 3.99
N TRP A 34 11.13 6.45 4.97
CA TRP A 34 10.10 5.75 5.74
C TRP A 34 9.22 6.70 6.55
N LEU A 35 9.79 7.71 7.22
CA LEU A 35 9.04 8.72 7.97
C LEU A 35 8.08 9.51 7.09
N LEU A 36 8.46 9.79 5.83
CA LEU A 36 7.58 10.44 4.87
C LEU A 36 6.42 9.51 4.44
N PHE A 37 6.65 8.21 4.27
CA PHE A 37 5.56 7.24 4.09
C PHE A 37 4.64 7.15 5.30
N PHE A 38 5.20 7.25 6.50
CA PHE A 38 4.42 7.31 7.74
C PHE A 38 3.60 8.59 7.81
N LEU A 39 4.17 9.74 7.42
CA LEU A 39 3.47 11.01 7.34
C LEU A 39 2.32 10.96 6.33
N TRP A 40 2.55 10.41 5.14
CA TRP A 40 1.48 10.15 4.17
C TRP A 40 0.34 9.34 4.79
N ASN A 41 0.65 8.24 5.49
CA ASN A 41 -0.34 7.39 6.13
C ASN A 41 -1.17 8.15 7.19
N LEU A 42 -0.53 9.05 7.96
CA LEU A 42 -1.23 9.93 8.89
C LEU A 42 -2.15 10.91 8.16
N LEU A 43 -1.68 11.55 7.08
CA LEU A 43 -2.46 12.52 6.30
C LEU A 43 -3.69 11.88 5.64
N ASP A 44 -3.50 10.73 4.99
CA ASP A 44 -4.55 9.94 4.34
C ASP A 44 -5.62 9.50 5.36
N GLY A 45 -5.17 9.06 6.55
CA GLY A 45 -6.06 8.72 7.66
C GLY A 45 -6.83 9.92 8.24
N VAL A 46 -6.21 11.10 8.30
CA VAL A 46 -6.84 12.33 8.81
C VAL A 46 -7.92 12.83 7.86
N ASP A 47 -7.66 12.85 6.55
CA ASP A 47 -8.63 13.29 5.53
C ASP A 47 -9.90 12.45 5.56
N GLY A 48 -9.74 11.12 5.55
CA GLY A 48 -10.85 10.18 5.63
C GLY A 48 -11.66 10.30 6.93
N ASN A 49 -11.01 10.64 8.05
CA ASN A 49 -11.68 10.82 9.34
C ASN A 49 -12.39 12.17 9.44
N ILE A 50 -11.79 13.26 8.95
CA ILE A 50 -12.42 14.60 8.91
C ILE A 50 -13.65 14.59 7.99
N ALA A 51 -13.57 13.95 6.82
CA ALA A 51 -14.69 13.84 5.89
C ALA A 51 -15.88 13.10 6.52
N ARG A 52 -15.62 12.03 7.28
CA ARG A 52 -16.63 11.26 8.02
C ARG A 52 -17.24 12.05 9.18
N LEU A 53 -16.42 12.75 9.97
CA LEU A 53 -16.87 13.55 11.11
C LEU A 53 -17.74 14.74 10.68
N LYS A 54 -17.39 15.38 9.56
CA LYS A 54 -18.13 16.55 9.06
C LYS A 54 -19.25 16.21 8.06
N LYS A 55 -19.42 14.93 7.67
CA LYS A 55 -20.38 14.46 6.65
C LYS A 55 -20.25 15.20 5.30
N ILE A 56 -19.04 15.61 4.92
CA ILE A 56 -18.77 16.38 3.68
C ILE A 56 -18.06 15.52 2.62
N SER A 57 -18.26 14.21 2.66
CA SER A 57 -17.69 13.31 1.64
C SER A 57 -18.28 13.63 0.27
N THR A 58 -17.41 13.92 -0.71
CA THR A 58 -17.80 14.12 -2.10
C THR A 58 -17.30 12.94 -2.94
N ASP A 59 -18.02 12.62 -4.02
CA ASP A 59 -17.63 11.52 -4.94
C ASP A 59 -16.23 11.75 -5.51
N LEU A 60 -15.92 12.99 -5.90
CA LEU A 60 -14.60 13.36 -6.41
C LEU A 60 -13.50 13.24 -5.33
N GLY A 61 -13.80 13.58 -4.07
CA GLY A 61 -12.87 13.39 -2.96
C GLY A 61 -12.55 11.91 -2.74
N SER A 62 -13.55 11.03 -2.85
CA SER A 62 -13.35 9.57 -2.77
C SER A 62 -12.46 9.03 -3.91
N VAL A 63 -12.49 9.65 -5.09
CA VAL A 63 -11.61 9.27 -6.20
C VAL A 63 -10.16 9.63 -5.88
N TYR A 64 -9.90 10.83 -5.34
CA TYR A 64 -8.55 11.24 -4.97
C TYR A 64 -7.98 10.42 -3.80
N ASP A 65 -8.78 10.10 -2.80
CA ASP A 65 -8.43 9.20 -1.69
C ASP A 65 -7.97 7.83 -2.22
N ALA A 66 -8.79 7.22 -3.10
CA ALA A 66 -8.44 5.95 -3.74
C ALA A 66 -7.16 6.05 -4.59
N MET A 67 -6.98 7.14 -5.35
CA MET A 67 -5.80 7.38 -6.18
C MET A 67 -4.52 7.46 -5.33
N SER A 68 -4.54 8.24 -4.24
CA SER A 68 -3.41 8.36 -3.32
C SER A 68 -3.06 7.01 -2.68
N GLY A 69 -4.08 6.27 -2.23
CA GLY A 69 -3.92 4.91 -1.72
C GLY A 69 -3.31 3.95 -2.74
N TYR A 70 -3.75 3.99 -4.00
CA TYR A 70 -3.20 3.15 -5.08
C TYR A 70 -1.75 3.48 -5.40
N ALA A 71 -1.40 4.77 -5.42
CA ALA A 71 -0.02 5.20 -5.60
C ALA A 71 0.86 4.66 -4.47
N ALA A 72 0.41 4.80 -3.22
CA ALA A 72 1.11 4.26 -2.06
C ALA A 72 1.29 2.74 -2.13
N MET A 73 0.27 2.00 -2.60
CA MET A 73 0.32 0.55 -2.75
C MET A 73 1.48 0.07 -3.60
N PHE A 74 1.68 0.71 -4.73
CA PHE A 74 2.77 0.36 -5.61
C PHE A 74 4.11 0.92 -5.11
N LEU A 75 4.16 2.24 -4.85
CA LEU A 75 5.39 2.97 -4.59
C LEU A 75 6.09 2.51 -3.30
N PHE A 76 5.34 2.11 -2.28
CA PHE A 76 5.91 1.63 -1.02
C PHE A 76 6.79 0.39 -1.21
N PHE A 77 6.26 -0.67 -1.83
CA PHE A 77 7.03 -1.90 -2.07
C PHE A 77 8.09 -1.72 -3.15
N PHE A 78 7.80 -0.92 -4.18
CA PHE A 78 8.77 -0.65 -5.24
C PHE A 78 10.00 0.09 -4.71
N SER A 79 9.81 1.15 -3.93
CA SER A 79 10.92 1.90 -3.32
C SER A 79 11.69 1.09 -2.27
N ALA A 80 11.02 0.22 -1.51
CA ALA A 80 11.70 -0.73 -0.62
C ALA A 80 12.58 -1.73 -1.40
N GLY A 81 12.14 -2.15 -2.59
CA GLY A 81 12.94 -2.95 -3.54
C GLY A 81 14.19 -2.23 -4.04
N ILE A 82 14.06 -0.95 -4.41
CA ILE A 82 15.19 -0.12 -4.84
C ILE A 82 16.16 0.13 -3.69
N TYR A 83 15.66 0.45 -2.49
CA TYR A 83 16.51 0.64 -1.32
C TYR A 83 17.33 -0.62 -1.01
N ALA A 84 16.67 -1.78 -1.00
CA ALA A 84 17.32 -3.08 -0.82
C ALA A 84 18.41 -3.38 -1.86
N PHE A 85 18.19 -2.97 -3.12
CA PHE A 85 19.21 -3.02 -4.15
C PHE A 85 20.41 -2.11 -3.84
N ASN A 86 20.17 -0.86 -3.45
CA ASN A 86 21.23 0.13 -3.19
C ASN A 86 22.16 -0.22 -2.02
N ILE A 87 21.67 -0.98 -1.04
CA ILE A 87 22.44 -1.40 0.15
C ILE A 87 23.04 -2.80 0.02
N SER A 88 22.84 -3.49 -1.10
CA SER A 88 23.32 -4.86 -1.30
C SER A 88 24.53 -4.88 -2.22
N ASP A 89 25.59 -5.57 -1.79
CA ASP A 89 26.81 -5.77 -2.59
C ASP A 89 26.69 -6.94 -3.59
N SER A 90 25.53 -7.60 -3.68
CA SER A 90 25.34 -8.76 -4.56
C SER A 90 25.16 -8.35 -6.02
N LYS A 91 25.83 -9.06 -6.94
CA LYS A 91 25.61 -8.93 -8.40
C LYS A 91 24.14 -9.16 -8.80
N TYR A 92 23.40 -9.93 -8.02
CA TYR A 92 21.99 -10.26 -8.25
C TYR A 92 21.02 -9.35 -7.49
N ALA A 93 21.51 -8.26 -6.88
CA ALA A 93 20.69 -7.34 -6.09
C ALA A 93 19.53 -6.73 -6.90
N TYR A 94 19.65 -6.61 -8.23
CA TYR A 94 18.59 -6.08 -9.11
C TYR A 94 17.27 -6.87 -8.98
N ILE A 95 17.32 -8.13 -8.54
CA ILE A 95 16.15 -8.96 -8.27
C ILE A 95 15.26 -8.31 -7.19
N GLN A 96 15.83 -7.55 -6.25
CA GLN A 96 15.06 -6.84 -5.22
C GLN A 96 14.09 -5.81 -5.83
N ILE A 97 14.49 -5.13 -6.91
CA ILE A 97 13.63 -4.17 -7.63
C ILE A 97 12.44 -4.90 -8.27
N ILE A 98 12.72 -6.03 -8.94
CA ILE A 98 11.69 -6.86 -9.58
C ILE A 98 10.70 -7.39 -8.55
N ILE A 99 11.20 -7.87 -7.41
CA ILE A 99 10.38 -8.36 -6.30
C ILE A 99 9.52 -7.24 -5.70
N GLY A 100 10.09 -6.04 -5.49
CA GLY A 100 9.36 -4.87 -5.03
C GLY A 100 8.23 -4.48 -5.99
N ALA A 101 8.49 -4.50 -7.30
CA ALA A 101 7.50 -4.20 -8.33
C ALA A 101 6.36 -5.23 -8.37
N ILE A 102 6.69 -6.53 -8.34
CA ILE A 102 5.68 -7.61 -8.30
C ILE A 102 4.84 -7.51 -7.03
N SER A 103 5.48 -7.26 -5.88
CA SER A 103 4.81 -7.10 -4.59
C SER A 103 3.83 -5.92 -4.61
N GLY A 104 4.27 -4.75 -5.08
CA GLY A 104 3.43 -3.55 -5.18
C GLY A 104 2.27 -3.72 -6.18
N MET A 105 2.53 -4.36 -7.33
CA MET A 105 1.48 -4.67 -8.29
C MET A 105 0.46 -5.65 -7.71
N SER A 106 0.92 -6.68 -6.97
CA SER A 106 0.05 -7.68 -6.37
C SER A 106 -0.85 -7.10 -5.26
N GLU A 107 -0.36 -6.09 -4.53
CA GLU A 107 -1.18 -5.37 -3.55
C GLU A 107 -2.24 -4.47 -4.22
N LEU A 108 -1.87 -3.80 -5.32
CA LEU A 108 -2.74 -2.87 -6.03
C LEU A 108 -3.82 -3.58 -6.87
N PHE A 109 -3.45 -4.62 -7.60
CA PHE A 109 -4.24 -5.19 -8.68
C PHE A 109 -5.63 -5.71 -8.27
N PRO A 110 -5.81 -6.43 -7.14
CA PRO A 110 -7.13 -6.86 -6.68
C PRO A 110 -8.11 -5.71 -6.48
N ARG A 111 -7.62 -4.55 -6.04
CA ARG A 111 -8.47 -3.37 -5.81
C ARG A 111 -8.94 -2.78 -7.13
N LEU A 112 -8.05 -2.69 -8.12
CA LEU A 112 -8.42 -2.25 -9.48
C LEU A 112 -9.48 -3.17 -10.08
N VAL A 113 -9.30 -4.50 -9.98
CA VAL A 113 -10.27 -5.49 -10.45
C VAL A 113 -11.60 -5.35 -9.71
N MET A 114 -11.59 -5.22 -8.38
CA MET A 114 -12.80 -5.04 -7.56
C MET A 114 -13.58 -3.78 -7.96
N HIS A 115 -12.90 -2.64 -8.11
CA HIS A 115 -13.56 -1.39 -8.49
C HIS A 115 -14.13 -1.46 -9.92
N LYS A 116 -13.41 -2.08 -10.86
CA LYS A 116 -13.91 -2.28 -12.23
C LYS A 116 -15.12 -3.23 -12.24
N ALA A 117 -15.05 -4.35 -11.52
CA ALA A 117 -16.16 -5.31 -11.42
C ALA A 117 -17.43 -4.68 -10.82
N LYS A 118 -17.28 -3.85 -9.77
CA LYS A 118 -18.40 -3.13 -9.15
C LYS A 118 -19.11 -2.19 -10.12
N ASN A 119 -18.35 -1.52 -10.98
CA ASN A 119 -18.89 -0.56 -11.95
C ASN A 119 -19.58 -1.23 -13.14
N GLU A 120 -19.04 -2.33 -13.65
CA GLU A 120 -19.56 -2.99 -14.87
C GLU A 120 -20.69 -3.98 -14.58
N VAL A 121 -20.60 -4.76 -13.49
CA VAL A 121 -21.53 -5.86 -13.24
C VAL A 121 -22.73 -5.41 -12.41
N GLY A 122 -22.72 -4.20 -11.85
CA GLY A 122 -23.87 -3.59 -11.18
C GLY A 122 -24.44 -4.44 -10.05
N ASN A 123 -23.99 -4.19 -8.82
CA ASN A 123 -24.50 -4.85 -7.60
C ASN A 123 -24.25 -6.38 -7.61
N VAL A 124 -22.98 -6.78 -7.60
CA VAL A 124 -22.60 -8.17 -7.30
C VAL A 124 -23.06 -8.49 -5.87
N SER A 125 -24.21 -9.13 -5.77
CA SER A 125 -24.82 -9.62 -4.53
C SER A 125 -23.92 -10.61 -3.75
N ASN A 126 -22.84 -11.11 -4.37
CA ASN A 126 -21.78 -11.90 -3.71
C ASN A 126 -20.66 -11.07 -3.04
N ILE A 127 -20.60 -9.74 -3.24
CA ILE A 127 -19.56 -8.85 -2.68
C ILE A 127 -19.82 -8.50 -1.20
N LYS A 128 -20.88 -8.99 -0.54
CA LYS A 128 -20.99 -8.87 0.91
C LYS A 128 -19.84 -9.58 1.65
N SER A 129 -19.20 -10.60 1.07
CA SER A 129 -18.03 -11.24 1.70
C SER A 129 -16.71 -10.42 1.58
N VAL A 130 -16.67 -9.47 0.63
CA VAL A 130 -15.52 -8.59 0.39
C VAL A 130 -15.73 -7.22 1.06
N SER A 131 -16.97 -6.72 1.14
CA SER A 131 -17.33 -5.41 1.73
C SER A 131 -18.04 -5.45 3.11
N ASN A 132 -18.78 -6.50 3.49
CA ASN A 132 -19.36 -6.60 4.83
C ASN A 132 -18.36 -7.17 5.84
N LYS A 133 -18.02 -6.30 6.79
CA LYS A 133 -17.13 -6.49 7.95
C LYS A 133 -17.68 -7.43 9.04
N SER A 134 -18.74 -8.22 8.80
CA SER A 134 -19.51 -8.85 9.89
C SER A 134 -19.56 -10.39 9.93
N GLU A 135 -18.97 -11.14 8.97
CA GLU A 135 -19.11 -12.61 8.96
C GLU A 135 -17.83 -13.43 8.71
N PHE A 136 -16.64 -12.88 8.96
CA PHE A 136 -15.40 -13.68 8.84
C PHE A 136 -14.47 -13.42 10.02
N GLY A 137 -14.26 -14.47 10.81
CA GLY A 137 -13.57 -14.47 12.10
C GLY A 137 -12.12 -13.98 12.08
N PHE A 138 -11.53 -13.93 13.28
CA PHE A 138 -10.19 -13.50 13.67
C PHE A 138 -9.09 -13.50 12.58
N THR A 139 -9.06 -14.51 11.69
CA THR A 139 -8.15 -14.64 10.55
C THR A 139 -8.18 -13.48 9.56
N LYS A 140 -9.34 -12.85 9.27
CA LYS A 140 -9.40 -11.71 8.33
C LYS A 140 -8.86 -10.41 8.95
N LYS A 141 -8.99 -10.21 10.27
CA LYS A 141 -8.40 -9.03 10.96
C LYS A 141 -6.88 -9.10 11.00
N VAL A 142 -6.33 -10.29 11.23
CA VAL A 142 -4.88 -10.53 11.15
C VAL A 142 -4.41 -10.35 9.72
N ALA A 143 -5.09 -10.93 8.72
CA ALA A 143 -4.76 -10.72 7.31
C ALA A 143 -4.80 -9.24 6.91
N LEU A 144 -5.87 -8.50 7.25
CA LEU A 144 -5.97 -7.07 6.94
C LEU A 144 -4.85 -6.23 7.57
N ASN A 145 -4.47 -6.52 8.81
CA ASN A 145 -3.43 -5.75 9.50
C ASN A 145 -2.02 -6.12 9.05
N VAL A 146 -1.79 -7.36 8.64
CA VAL A 146 -0.47 -7.83 8.16
C VAL A 146 -0.17 -7.31 6.76
N THR A 147 -1.19 -6.98 5.96
CA THR A 147 -1.03 -6.73 4.51
C THR A 147 -1.35 -5.28 4.13
N SER A 148 -2.11 -4.57 4.96
CA SER A 148 -2.30 -3.13 4.75
C SER A 148 -1.01 -2.38 5.01
N ILE A 149 -0.66 -1.51 4.07
CA ILE A 149 0.52 -0.63 4.17
C ILE A 149 0.42 0.27 5.40
N SER A 150 -0.79 0.75 5.68
CA SER A 150 -1.12 1.52 6.87
C SER A 150 -1.11 0.72 8.19
N GLY A 151 -0.98 -0.61 8.11
CA GLY A 151 -0.97 -1.54 9.23
C GLY A 151 0.45 -1.92 9.66
N LEU A 152 0.71 -3.21 9.82
CA LEU A 152 1.99 -3.73 10.33
C LEU A 152 3.13 -3.66 9.31
N VAL A 153 2.83 -3.51 8.02
CA VAL A 153 3.82 -3.47 6.94
C VAL A 153 4.82 -2.34 7.13
N GLN A 154 4.34 -1.13 7.45
CA GLN A 154 5.20 0.03 7.68
C GLN A 154 6.16 -0.19 8.87
N PRO A 155 5.71 -0.52 10.10
CA PRO A 155 6.60 -0.82 11.22
C PRO A 155 7.59 -1.95 10.95
N ILE A 156 7.17 -3.01 10.24
CA ILE A 156 8.07 -4.11 9.89
C ILE A 156 9.15 -3.64 8.91
N LEU A 157 8.81 -2.80 7.92
CA LEU A 157 9.81 -2.21 7.03
C LEU A 157 10.82 -1.37 7.82
N LEU A 158 10.36 -0.54 8.79
CA LEU A 158 11.27 0.23 9.64
C LEU A 158 12.24 -0.68 10.38
N PHE A 159 11.72 -1.73 11.02
CA PHE A 159 12.56 -2.72 11.69
C PHE A 159 13.60 -3.29 10.71
N CYS A 160 13.18 -3.72 9.51
CA CYS A 160 14.09 -4.26 8.52
C CYS A 160 15.14 -3.24 8.02
N ILE A 161 14.79 -1.96 7.89
CA ILE A 161 15.73 -0.88 7.55
C ILE A 161 16.79 -0.73 8.66
N LEU A 162 16.38 -0.69 9.93
CA LEU A 162 17.28 -0.50 11.07
C LEU A 162 18.28 -1.64 11.25
N PHE A 163 17.88 -2.87 10.92
CA PHE A 163 18.73 -4.06 10.99
C PHE A 163 19.38 -4.42 9.64
N SER A 164 19.22 -3.60 8.60
CA SER A 164 19.75 -3.86 7.25
C SER A 164 19.35 -5.21 6.65
N VAL A 165 18.11 -5.65 6.93
CA VAL A 165 17.53 -6.92 6.46
C VAL A 165 16.35 -6.70 5.49
N THR A 166 16.32 -5.56 4.78
CA THR A 166 15.25 -5.20 3.81
C THR A 166 15.06 -6.24 2.70
N ASN A 167 16.11 -6.99 2.32
CA ASN A 167 15.99 -8.07 1.34
C ASN A 167 14.95 -9.13 1.78
N TRP A 168 14.99 -9.52 3.05
CA TRP A 168 14.06 -10.51 3.61
C TRP A 168 12.62 -9.98 3.68
N PHE A 169 12.48 -8.68 3.99
CA PHE A 169 11.19 -8.00 3.91
C PHE A 169 10.57 -8.13 2.51
N ASN A 170 11.33 -7.82 1.46
CA ASN A 170 10.83 -7.87 0.09
C ASN A 170 10.43 -9.29 -0.33
N TYR A 171 11.26 -10.30 -0.03
CA TYR A 171 10.94 -11.70 -0.33
C TYR A 171 9.64 -12.14 0.37
N PHE A 172 9.53 -11.88 1.67
CA PHE A 172 8.37 -12.27 2.46
C PHE A 172 7.09 -11.60 1.95
N TYR A 173 7.11 -10.28 1.76
CA TYR A 173 5.93 -9.54 1.34
C TYR A 173 5.52 -9.80 -0.11
N CYS A 174 6.47 -10.10 -1.00
CA CYS A 174 6.13 -10.52 -2.36
C CYS A 174 5.29 -11.81 -2.35
N VAL A 175 5.69 -12.83 -1.60
CA VAL A 175 4.93 -14.07 -1.47
C VAL A 175 3.54 -13.81 -0.87
N VAL A 176 3.48 -13.04 0.22
CA VAL A 176 2.21 -12.70 0.88
C VAL A 176 1.27 -11.96 -0.07
N ASN A 177 1.75 -10.92 -0.75
CA ASN A 177 0.93 -10.09 -1.63
C ASN A 177 0.45 -10.86 -2.86
N VAL A 178 1.30 -11.69 -3.48
CA VAL A 178 0.89 -12.56 -4.59
C VAL A 178 -0.18 -13.55 -4.17
N MET A 179 -0.03 -14.20 -3.01
CA MET A 179 -1.03 -15.15 -2.50
C MET A 179 -2.39 -14.46 -2.26
N ILE A 180 -2.37 -13.27 -1.67
CA ILE A 180 -3.58 -12.48 -1.42
C ILE A 180 -4.22 -12.03 -2.72
N MET A 181 -3.42 -11.63 -3.71
CA MET A 181 -3.90 -11.26 -5.02
C MET A 181 -4.69 -12.40 -5.66
N LEU A 182 -4.10 -13.60 -5.72
CA LEU A 182 -4.74 -14.78 -6.31
C LEU A 182 -6.05 -15.14 -5.60
N VAL A 183 -6.06 -15.17 -4.26
CA VAL A 183 -7.27 -15.46 -3.49
C VAL A 183 -8.35 -14.38 -3.70
N SER A 184 -7.94 -13.11 -3.77
CA SER A 184 -8.88 -11.98 -3.93
C SER A 184 -9.51 -11.98 -5.31
N ILE A 185 -8.72 -12.17 -6.37
CA ILE A 185 -9.21 -12.23 -7.75
C ILE A 185 -10.16 -13.42 -7.93
N TYR A 186 -9.78 -14.60 -7.42
CA TYR A 186 -10.65 -15.78 -7.47
C TYR A 186 -12.02 -15.53 -6.83
N LYS A 187 -12.06 -14.80 -5.72
CA LYS A 187 -13.32 -14.43 -5.04
C LYS A 187 -14.12 -13.34 -5.76
N ILE A 188 -13.48 -12.49 -6.57
CA ILE A 188 -14.18 -11.42 -7.30
C ILE A 188 -14.82 -11.97 -8.58
N LEU A 189 -14.15 -12.92 -9.24
CA LEU A 189 -14.56 -13.44 -10.56
C LEU A 189 -15.48 -14.67 -10.49
N LYS A 190 -15.71 -15.24 -9.30
CA LYS A 190 -16.57 -16.41 -9.07
C LYS A 190 -17.74 -16.05 -8.18
#